data_AF-A0A1H5L2U5-F1
#
_entry.id   AF-A0A1H5L2U5-F1
#
_cell.length_a   1.000
_cell.length_b   1.000
_cell.length_c   1.000
_cell.angle_alpha   90.00
_cell.angle_beta   90.00
_cell.angle_gamma   90.00
#
_symmetry.space_group_name_H-M   'P 1'
#
loop_
_entity.id
_entity.type
_entity.pdbx_description
1 polymer ?
#
loop_
_entity_poly.entity_id
_entity_poly.type
_entity_poly.pdbx_seq_one_letter_code
_entity_poly.pdbx_strand_id
1 'polypeptide(L)'
;MSAENRLGLDDNRIRHLELIQTIVARMGNNSFLIKGWSLTVTGALLAYAAGNGKSSVAVVSFVPVLAFWLLDAYFLYQERLFRRLYDRVRRPEIPIEPFAMNLAPGQESAGVLKAAVSPTLAFFYGGLALGLVFALVFVL
;
A
#
# COMPACT_ATOMS: atom_id res chain seq x y z
N MET A 1 32.18 -18.74 19.04
CA MET A 1 32.09 -18.06 17.73
C MET A 1 30.62 -18.10 17.32
N SER A 2 29.86 -17.00 17.52
CA SER A 2 28.42 -16.91 17.25
C SER A 2 28.13 -17.18 15.77
N ALA A 3 26.98 -17.78 15.46
CA ALA A 3 26.54 -18.08 14.09
C ALA A 3 26.49 -16.83 13.18
N GLU A 4 26.38 -15.62 13.74
CA GLU A 4 26.50 -14.33 13.05
C GLU A 4 27.80 -14.20 12.24
N ASN A 5 28.90 -14.69 12.78
CA ASN A 5 30.21 -14.58 12.14
C ASN A 5 30.36 -15.52 10.91
N ARG A 6 29.36 -16.36 10.61
CA ARG A 6 29.36 -17.25 9.44
C ARG A 6 28.72 -16.64 8.19
N LEU A 7 28.00 -15.52 8.32
CA LEU A 7 27.31 -14.85 7.20
C LEU A 7 27.94 -13.50 6.81
N GLY A 8 28.95 -13.01 7.55
CA GLY A 8 29.62 -11.74 7.26
C GLY A 8 28.76 -10.49 7.48
N LEU A 9 27.66 -10.61 8.24
CA LEU A 9 26.80 -9.48 8.61
C LEU A 9 27.12 -9.05 10.03
N ASP A 10 27.48 -7.78 10.22
CA ASP A 10 27.69 -7.18 11.53
C ASP A 10 26.35 -6.80 12.22
N ASP A 11 26.40 -6.60 13.55
CA ASP A 11 25.24 -6.26 14.38
C ASP A 11 24.51 -4.99 13.90
N ASN A 12 25.24 -3.99 13.39
CA ASN A 12 24.62 -2.76 12.90
C ASN A 12 23.78 -3.05 11.65
N ARG A 13 24.26 -3.93 10.77
CA ARG A 13 23.54 -4.34 9.57
C ARG A 13 22.30 -5.15 9.91
N ILE A 14 22.37 -6.04 10.90
CA ILE A 14 21.19 -6.78 11.39
C ILE A 14 20.13 -5.79 11.90
N ARG A 15 20.53 -4.85 12.77
CA ARG A 15 19.62 -3.80 13.27
C ARG A 15 19.05 -2.92 12.14
N HIS A 16 19.85 -2.60 11.13
CA HIS A 16 19.38 -1.83 9.99
C HIS A 16 18.28 -2.60 9.21
N LEU A 17 18.47 -3.90 8.98
CA LEU A 17 17.45 -4.76 8.36
C LEU A 17 16.16 -4.82 9.19
N GLU A 18 16.25 -4.91 10.52
CA GLU A 18 15.09 -4.90 11.43
C GLU A 18 14.30 -3.58 11.37
N LEU A 19 15.00 -2.44 11.32
CA LEU A 19 14.37 -1.12 11.15
C LEU A 19 13.63 -1.03 9.81
N ILE A 20 14.25 -1.48 8.72
CA ILE A 20 13.59 -1.51 7.40
C ILE A 20 12.36 -2.41 7.43
N GLN A 21 12.46 -3.59 8.05
CA GLN A 21 11.34 -4.53 8.17
C GLN A 21 10.18 -3.93 8.98
N THR A 22 10.46 -3.16 10.02
CA THR A 22 9.42 -2.44 10.79
C THR A 22 8.68 -1.43 9.91
N ILE A 23 9.40 -0.72 9.03
CA ILE A 23 8.77 0.20 8.08
C ILE A 23 7.92 -0.55 7.05
N VAL A 24 8.40 -1.67 6.50
CA VAL A 24 7.63 -2.53 5.58
C VAL A 24 6.33 -2.99 6.23
N ALA A 25 6.39 -3.48 7.47
CA ALA A 25 5.19 -3.89 8.22
C ALA A 25 4.20 -2.73 8.42
N ARG A 26 4.70 -1.52 8.72
CA ARG A 26 3.86 -0.32 8.84
C ARG A 26 3.20 0.07 7.52
N MET A 27 3.89 -0.04 6.39
CA MET A 27 3.29 0.24 5.08
C MET A 27 2.18 -0.75 4.73
N GLY A 28 2.41 -2.05 4.97
CA GLY A 28 1.39 -3.09 4.80
C GLY A 28 0.16 -2.86 5.70
N ASN A 29 0.38 -2.48 6.97
CA ASN A 29 -0.72 -2.15 7.88
C ASN A 29 -1.51 -0.91 7.43
N ASN A 30 -0.83 0.16 7.01
CA ASN A 30 -1.51 1.37 6.51
C ASN A 30 -2.34 1.08 5.25
N SER A 31 -1.81 0.27 4.33
CA SER A 31 -2.55 -0.21 3.15
C SER A 31 -3.82 -0.97 3.56
N PHE A 32 -3.71 -1.92 4.50
CA PHE A 32 -4.86 -2.66 5.01
C PHE A 32 -5.91 -1.75 5.68
N LEU A 33 -5.48 -0.81 6.52
CA LEU A 33 -6.39 0.14 7.18
C LEU A 33 -7.16 0.99 6.16
N ILE A 34 -6.49 1.48 5.11
CA ILE A 34 -7.14 2.30 4.08
C ILE A 34 -8.14 1.49 3.26
N LYS A 35 -7.87 0.22 2.99
CA LYS A 35 -8.87 -0.67 2.39
C LYS A 35 -10.12 -0.79 3.27
N GLY A 36 -9.92 -1.00 4.57
CA GLY A 36 -11.01 -1.03 5.55
C GLY A 36 -11.83 0.26 5.55
N TRP A 37 -11.18 1.42 5.64
CA TRP A 37 -11.85 2.72 5.60
C TRP A 37 -12.55 3.01 4.27
N SER A 38 -11.95 2.59 3.15
CA SER A 38 -12.58 2.70 1.83
C SER A 38 -13.88 1.91 1.78
N LEU A 39 -13.90 0.67 2.27
CA LEU A 39 -15.11 -0.14 2.31
C LEU A 39 -16.18 0.48 3.23
N THR A 40 -15.78 0.91 4.43
CA THR A 40 -16.69 1.52 5.43
C THR A 40 -17.33 2.80 4.90
N VAL A 41 -16.54 3.75 4.39
CA VAL A 41 -17.06 5.02 3.87
C VAL A 41 -17.96 4.79 2.65
N THR A 42 -17.55 3.91 1.74
CA THR A 42 -18.34 3.61 0.55
C THR A 42 -19.65 2.92 0.89
N GLY A 43 -19.62 1.94 1.80
CA GLY A 43 -20.82 1.25 2.28
C GLY A 43 -21.80 2.20 2.99
N ALA A 44 -21.30 3.11 3.83
CA ALA A 44 -22.12 4.10 4.51
C ALA A 44 -22.81 5.06 3.53
N LEU A 45 -22.09 5.57 2.54
CA LEU A 45 -22.66 6.45 1.52
C LEU A 45 -23.67 5.72 0.64
N LEU A 46 -23.39 4.45 0.29
CA LEU A 46 -24.31 3.65 -0.52
C LEU A 46 -25.60 3.33 0.25
N ALA A 47 -25.49 2.93 1.52
CA ALA A 47 -26.64 2.70 2.39
C ALA A 47 -27.50 3.97 2.54
N TYR A 48 -26.86 5.13 2.69
CA TYR A 48 -27.55 6.42 2.71
C TYR A 48 -28.25 6.72 1.37
N ALA A 49 -27.58 6.49 0.25
CA ALA A 49 -28.16 6.69 -1.08
C ALA A 49 -29.41 5.82 -1.30
N ALA A 50 -29.34 4.53 -0.92
CA ALA A 50 -30.43 3.57 -1.06
C ALA A 50 -31.61 3.89 -0.15
N GLY A 51 -31.35 4.22 1.11
CA GLY A 51 -32.41 4.56 2.06
C GLY A 51 -33.15 5.87 1.73
N ASN A 52 -32.56 6.76 0.93
CA ASN A 52 -33.12 8.07 0.60
C ASN A 52 -33.46 8.28 -0.88
N GLY A 53 -33.26 7.27 -1.75
CA GLY A 53 -33.45 7.39 -3.20
C GLY A 53 -32.57 8.48 -3.84
N LYS A 54 -31.37 8.72 -3.31
CA LYS A 54 -30.47 9.80 -3.77
C LYS A 54 -29.31 9.24 -4.59
N SER A 55 -29.57 8.91 -5.85
CA SER A 55 -28.54 8.35 -6.77
C SER A 55 -27.34 9.29 -6.95
N SER A 56 -27.51 10.60 -6.76
CA SER A 56 -26.41 11.57 -6.74
C SER A 56 -25.37 11.29 -5.65
N VAL A 57 -25.79 10.79 -4.47
CA VAL A 57 -24.86 10.45 -3.37
C VAL A 57 -24.02 9.22 -3.73
N ALA A 58 -24.61 8.24 -4.42
CA ALA A 58 -23.86 7.08 -4.91
C ALA A 58 -22.83 7.47 -5.98
N VAL A 59 -23.12 8.45 -6.84
CA VAL A 59 -22.12 9.01 -7.77
C VAL A 59 -20.99 9.72 -7.02
N VAL A 60 -21.31 10.51 -6.00
CA VAL A 60 -20.28 11.18 -5.17
C VAL A 60 -19.40 10.18 -4.41
N SER A 61 -19.89 8.96 -4.14
CA SER A 61 -19.13 7.91 -3.45
C SER A 61 -17.90 7.41 -4.22
N PHE A 62 -17.82 7.65 -5.54
CA PHE A 62 -16.62 7.33 -6.31
C PHE A 62 -15.42 8.22 -5.95
N VAL A 63 -15.66 9.43 -5.42
CA VAL A 63 -14.60 10.36 -5.03
C VAL A 63 -13.72 9.79 -3.90
N PRO A 64 -14.26 9.38 -2.73
CA PRO A 64 -13.45 8.75 -1.70
C PRO A 64 -12.84 7.43 -2.15
N VAL A 65 -13.53 6.63 -2.97
CA VAL A 65 -12.96 5.38 -3.54
C VAL A 65 -11.68 5.67 -4.32
N LEU A 66 -11.71 6.65 -5.22
CA LEU A 66 -10.52 7.03 -6.01
C LEU A 66 -9.42 7.60 -5.11
N ALA A 67 -9.76 8.44 -4.13
CA ALA A 67 -8.79 9.01 -3.20
C ALA A 67 -8.08 7.93 -2.38
N PHE A 68 -8.83 6.97 -1.83
CA PHE A 68 -8.27 5.84 -1.11
C PHE A 68 -7.43 4.93 -2.00
N TRP A 69 -7.84 4.71 -3.27
CA TRP A 69 -7.06 3.92 -4.22
C TRP A 69 -5.68 4.51 -4.47
N LEU A 70 -5.61 5.82 -4.72
CA LEU A 70 -4.33 6.51 -4.94
C LEU A 70 -3.44 6.48 -3.69
N LEU A 71 -4.03 6.63 -2.51
CA LEU A 71 -3.30 6.60 -1.25
C LEU A 71 -2.78 5.19 -0.93
N ASP A 72 -3.57 4.16 -1.18
CA ASP A 72 -3.17 2.75 -1.04
C ASP A 72 -2.04 2.41 -2.03
N ALA A 73 -2.14 2.89 -3.27
CA ALA A 73 -1.08 2.76 -4.26
C ALA A 73 0.24 3.40 -3.81
N TYR A 74 0.17 4.55 -3.13
CA TYR A 74 1.33 5.19 -2.52
C TYR A 74 1.95 4.31 -1.43
N PHE A 75 1.16 3.76 -0.49
CA PHE A 75 1.69 2.88 0.55
C PHE A 75 2.32 1.61 0.00
N LEU A 76 1.68 0.98 -0.98
CA LEU A 76 2.22 -0.21 -1.66
C LEU A 76 3.52 0.12 -2.41
N TYR A 77 3.62 1.30 -3.03
CA TYR A 77 4.85 1.71 -3.69
C TYR A 77 5.98 1.96 -2.68
N GLN A 78 5.70 2.64 -1.57
CA GLN A 78 6.68 2.83 -0.49
C GLN A 78 7.17 1.49 0.06
N GLU A 79 6.27 0.54 0.29
CA GLU A 79 6.62 -0.81 0.71
C GLU A 79 7.61 -1.49 -0.25
N ARG A 80 7.36 -1.41 -1.57
CA ARG A 80 8.27 -1.94 -2.60
C ARG A 80 9.64 -1.28 -2.55
N LEU A 81 9.71 0.04 -2.32
CA LEU A 81 10.99 0.75 -2.18
C LEU A 81 11.77 0.28 -0.96
N PHE A 82 11.11 0.11 0.19
CA PHE A 82 11.76 -0.40 1.40
C PHE A 82 12.19 -1.87 1.25
N ARG A 83 11.42 -2.71 0.56
CA ARG A 83 11.84 -4.08 0.22
C ARG A 83 13.08 -4.08 -0.69
N ARG A 84 13.17 -3.18 -1.67
CA ARG A 84 14.38 -2.99 -2.49
C ARG A 84 15.56 -2.51 -1.67
N LEU A 85 15.36 -1.60 -0.71
CA LEU A 85 16.41 -1.17 0.21
C LEU A 85 16.89 -2.35 1.08
N TYR A 86 15.97 -3.14 1.64
CA TYR A 86 16.28 -4.36 2.38
C TYR A 86 17.16 -5.32 1.57
N ASP A 87 16.78 -5.58 0.32
CA ASP A 87 17.52 -6.46 -0.59
C ASP A 87 18.94 -5.97 -0.91
N ARG A 88 19.19 -4.66 -0.80
CA ARG A 88 20.52 -4.06 -0.94
C ARG A 88 21.31 -4.14 0.37
N VAL A 89 20.68 -3.81 1.50
CA VAL A 89 21.33 -3.84 2.83
C VAL A 89 21.71 -5.26 3.26
N ARG A 90 20.99 -6.30 2.83
CA ARG A 90 21.36 -7.69 3.17
C ARG A 90 22.63 -8.19 2.46
N ARG A 91 23.11 -7.50 1.42
CA ARG A 91 24.28 -7.91 0.63
C ARG A 91 25.55 -7.31 1.23
N PRO A 92 26.45 -8.10 1.82
CA PRO A 92 27.63 -7.57 2.50
C PRO A 92 28.63 -6.93 1.54
N GLU A 93 28.63 -7.31 0.25
CA GLU A 93 29.54 -6.75 -0.75
C GLU A 93 29.18 -5.32 -1.15
N ILE A 94 27.95 -4.87 -0.82
CA ILE A 94 27.50 -3.51 -1.11
C ILE A 94 27.75 -2.65 0.15
N PRO A 95 28.66 -1.65 0.06
CA PRO A 95 28.85 -0.70 1.14
C PRO A 95 27.65 0.24 1.18
N ILE A 96 26.92 0.20 2.29
CA ILE A 96 25.79 1.09 2.57
C ILE A 96 26.07 1.71 3.93
N GLU A 97 25.92 3.03 4.01
CA GLU A 97 26.02 3.76 5.28
C GLU A 97 25.05 3.14 6.32
N PRO A 98 25.54 2.80 7.53
CA PRO A 98 24.69 2.24 8.57
C PRO A 98 23.44 3.10 8.82
N PHE A 99 22.28 2.45 8.86
CA PHE A 99 20.98 3.09 9.13
C PHE A 99 20.49 4.10 8.08
N ALA A 100 21.15 4.21 6.92
CA ALA A 100 20.70 5.09 5.84
C ALA A 100 19.39 4.60 5.19
N MET A 101 18.36 5.44 5.24
CA MET A 101 17.03 5.18 4.67
C MET A 101 16.86 5.77 3.27
N ASN A 102 17.90 5.70 2.44
CA ASN A 102 17.87 6.27 1.09
C ASN A 102 17.15 5.34 0.09
N LEU A 103 15.96 5.75 -0.35
CA LEU A 103 15.14 5.02 -1.31
C LEU A 103 15.44 5.35 -2.77
N ALA A 104 16.21 6.41 -3.06
CA ALA A 104 16.47 6.88 -4.43
C ALA A 104 16.97 5.76 -5.37
N PRO A 105 17.87 4.85 -4.97
CA PRO A 105 18.35 3.79 -5.85
C PRO A 105 17.30 2.74 -6.23
N GLY A 106 16.21 2.66 -5.46
CA GLY A 106 15.10 1.75 -5.72
C GLY A 106 13.94 2.40 -6.47
N GLN A 107 13.98 3.71 -6.72
CA GLN A 107 12.90 4.42 -7.39
C GLN A 107 12.75 3.96 -8.85
N GLU A 108 11.51 3.93 -9.31
CA GLU A 108 11.18 3.63 -10.70
C GLU A 108 10.21 4.67 -11.26
N SER A 109 10.27 4.89 -12.57
CA SER A 109 9.33 5.76 -13.27
C SER A 109 7.90 5.25 -13.09
N ALA A 110 6.98 6.15 -12.74
CA ALA A 110 5.56 5.83 -12.55
C ALA A 110 5.29 4.73 -11.52
N GLY A 111 6.15 4.56 -10.51
CA GLY A 111 6.02 3.48 -9.52
C GLY A 111 4.69 3.45 -8.76
N VAL A 112 4.13 4.63 -8.42
CA VAL A 112 2.80 4.74 -7.79
C VAL A 112 1.70 4.29 -8.75
N LEU A 113 1.77 4.67 -10.03
CA LEU A 113 0.78 4.24 -11.04
C LEU A 113 0.84 2.73 -11.26
N LYS A 114 2.05 2.14 -11.34
CA LYS A 114 2.24 0.68 -11.39
C LYS A 114 1.73 -0.03 -10.13
N ALA A 115 1.78 0.63 -8.98
CA ALA A 115 1.18 0.10 -7.75
C ALA A 115 -0.35 0.18 -7.82
N ALA A 116 -0.92 1.29 -8.31
CA ALA A 116 -2.36 1.49 -8.47
C ALA A 116 -3.01 0.40 -9.34
N VAL A 117 -2.36 0.02 -10.44
CA VAL A 117 -2.86 -1.04 -11.35
C VAL A 117 -2.45 -2.45 -10.94
N SER A 118 -1.82 -2.63 -9.79
CA SER A 118 -1.40 -3.97 -9.34
C SER A 118 -2.61 -4.87 -9.05
N PRO A 119 -2.49 -6.20 -9.18
CA PRO A 119 -3.63 -7.11 -9.01
C PRO A 119 -4.37 -6.91 -7.66
N THR A 120 -3.63 -6.69 -6.57
CA THR A 120 -4.22 -6.51 -5.24
C THR A 120 -5.08 -5.25 -5.13
N LEU A 121 -4.68 -4.16 -5.77
CA LEU A 121 -5.43 -2.91 -5.77
C LEU A 121 -6.53 -2.94 -6.84
N ALA A 122 -6.25 -3.49 -8.02
CA ALA A 122 -7.20 -3.63 -9.10
C ALA A 122 -8.40 -4.50 -8.70
N PHE A 123 -8.18 -5.65 -8.06
CA PHE A 123 -9.30 -6.48 -7.59
C PHE A 123 -10.09 -5.81 -6.46
N PHE A 124 -9.42 -5.17 -5.51
CA PHE A 124 -10.09 -4.52 -4.39
C PHE A 124 -10.92 -3.31 -4.83
N TYR A 125 -10.28 -2.31 -5.46
CA TYR A 125 -10.94 -1.08 -5.87
C TYR A 125 -11.82 -1.26 -7.11
N GLY A 126 -11.42 -2.15 -8.02
CA GLY A 126 -12.27 -2.55 -9.15
C GLY A 126 -13.54 -3.25 -8.66
N GLY A 127 -13.44 -4.18 -7.70
CA GLY A 127 -14.61 -4.81 -7.08
C GLY A 127 -15.52 -3.79 -6.37
N LEU A 128 -14.94 -2.86 -5.62
CA LEU A 128 -15.67 -1.76 -4.96
C LEU A 128 -16.40 -0.87 -5.96
N ALA A 129 -15.73 -0.46 -7.04
CA ALA A 129 -16.31 0.34 -8.10
C ALA A 129 -17.42 -0.42 -8.85
N LEU A 130 -17.21 -1.70 -9.16
CA LEU A 130 -18.23 -2.55 -9.76
C LEU A 130 -19.46 -2.70 -8.85
N GLY A 131 -19.26 -2.85 -7.55
CA GLY A 131 -20.35 -2.87 -6.56
C GLY A 131 -21.16 -1.57 -6.54
N LEU A 132 -20.48 -0.41 -6.61
CA LEU A 132 -21.15 0.88 -6.73
C LEU A 132 -21.95 1.02 -8.04
N VAL A 133 -21.37 0.61 -9.17
CA VAL A 133 -22.06 0.63 -10.47
C VAL A 133 -23.28 -0.29 -10.44
N PHE A 134 -23.14 -1.50 -9.89
CA PHE A 134 -24.26 -2.43 -9.73
C PHE A 134 -25.39 -1.79 -8.91
N ALA A 135 -25.07 -1.20 -7.76
CA ALA A 135 -26.09 -0.57 -6.94
C ALA A 135 -26.75 0.65 -7.61
N LEU A 136 -25.99 1.44 -8.36
CA LEU A 136 -26.52 2.55 -9.15
C LEU A 136 -27.52 2.11 -10.24
N VAL A 137 -27.37 0.92 -10.80
CA VAL A 137 -28.21 0.44 -11.92
C VAL A 137 -29.41 -0.37 -11.43
N PHE A 138 -29.25 -1.13 -10.34
CA PHE A 138 -30.24 -2.13 -9.92
C PHE A 138 -30.90 -1.84 -8.56
N VAL A 139 -30.36 -0.93 -7.76
CA VAL A 139 -30.86 -0.63 -6.40
C VAL A 139 -31.41 0.79 -6.27
N LEU A 140 -30.77 1.75 -6.92
CA LEU A 140 -31.11 3.19 -6.88
C LEU A 140 -31.87 3.63 -8.12
#